data_AF-A0A0B0D7U2-F1
#
_entry.id   AF-A0A0B0D7U2-F1
#
_cell.length_a   1.000
_cell.length_b   1.000
_cell.length_c   1.000
_cell.angle_alpha   90.00
_cell.angle_beta   90.00
_cell.angle_gamma   90.00
#
_symmetry.space_group_name_H-M   'P 1'
#
loop_
_entity.id
_entity.type
_entity.pdbx_description
1 polymer ?
#
loop_
_entity_poly.entity_id
_entity_poly.type
_entity_poly.pdbx_seq_one_letter_code
_entity_poly.pdbx_strand_id
1 'polypeptide(L)' 'MELIDFLQNEGYSKLSFTLKNQSEAIIELNEVMTTNHLFEKLAMVPDRLEYYPFEAKPYLLFIIGTKRFKVYLQKNPTI' A
#
# COMPACT_ATOMS: atom_id res chain seq x y z
N MET A 1 -13.15 -11.47 -1.51
CA MET A 1 -13.11 -10.01 -1.31
C MET A 1 -11.89 -9.50 -2.03
N GLU A 2 -12.06 -8.49 -2.88
CA GLU A 2 -10.94 -7.86 -3.57
C GLU A 2 -10.07 -7.05 -2.60
N LEU A 3 -8.77 -6.90 -2.91
CA LEU A 3 -7.85 -6.19 -2.03
C LEU A 3 -8.26 -4.72 -1.87
N ILE A 4 -8.66 -4.06 -2.95
CA ILE A 4 -9.03 -2.65 -2.89
C ILE A 4 -10.25 -2.42 -2.00
N ASP A 5 -11.27 -3.28 -2.11
CA ASP A 5 -12.46 -3.25 -1.25
C ASP A 5 -12.09 -3.43 0.22
N PHE A 6 -11.21 -4.41 0.50
CA PHE A 6 -10.71 -4.64 1.86
C PHE A 6 -10.03 -3.38 2.42
N LEU A 7 -9.11 -2.78 1.64
CA LEU A 7 -8.36 -1.62 2.10
C LEU A 7 -9.27 -0.41 2.37
N GLN A 8 -10.22 -0.15 1.48
CA GLN A 8 -11.18 0.94 1.64
C GLN A 8 -12.13 0.70 2.83
N ASN A 9 -12.61 -0.52 3.03
CA ASN A 9 -13.47 -0.88 4.16
C ASN A 9 -12.75 -0.78 5.52
N GLU A 10 -11.44 -1.06 5.55
CA GLU A 10 -10.60 -0.86 6.75
C GLU A 10 -10.25 0.62 7.02
N GLY A 11 -10.69 1.54 6.13
CA GLY A 11 -10.47 2.97 6.26
C GLY A 11 -9.10 3.45 5.77
N TYR A 12 -8.37 2.62 5.01
CA TYR A 12 -7.16 3.07 4.33
C TYR A 12 -7.53 3.96 3.14
N SER A 13 -6.78 5.05 2.98
CA SER A 13 -7.00 6.04 1.92
C SER A 13 -5.79 6.24 1.03
N LYS A 14 -4.57 5.95 1.50
CA LYS A 14 -3.35 6.18 0.72
C LYS A 14 -2.33 5.07 0.88
N LEU A 15 -1.50 4.93 -0.16
CA LEU A 15 -0.27 4.17 -0.15
C LEU A 15 0.92 5.13 -0.34
N SER A 16 1.88 5.10 0.58
CA SER A 16 3.12 5.89 0.51
C SER A 16 4.33 4.98 0.35
N PHE A 17 5.24 5.32 -0.57
CA PHE A 17 6.51 4.61 -0.73
C PHE A 17 7.63 5.51 -1.22
N THR A 18 8.86 5.17 -0.83
CA THR A 18 10.06 5.91 -1.19
C THR A 18 10.65 5.39 -2.50
N LEU A 19 10.85 6.29 -3.47
CA LEU A 19 11.53 6.02 -4.72
C LEU A 19 13.06 6.04 -4.55
N LYS A 20 13.80 5.51 -5.53
CA LYS A 20 15.27 5.41 -5.48
C LYS A 20 15.99 6.75 -5.30
N ASN A 21 15.37 7.85 -5.73
CA ASN A 21 15.84 9.22 -5.60
C ASN A 21 15.44 9.87 -4.25
N GLN A 22 14.96 9.08 -3.28
CA GLN A 22 14.45 9.54 -1.99
C GLN A 22 13.16 10.39 -2.04
N SER A 23 12.55 10.58 -3.21
CA SER A 23 11.22 11.22 -3.27
C SER A 23 10.14 10.24 -2.80
N GLU A 24 9.12 10.76 -2.11
CA GLU A 24 7.94 9.99 -1.75
C GLU A 24 6.95 9.97 -2.93
N ALA A 25 6.47 8.79 -3.27
CA ALA A 25 5.35 8.58 -4.17
C ALA A 25 4.11 8.19 -3.35
N ILE A 26 2.96 8.75 -3.74
CA ILE A 26 1.68 8.55 -3.08
C ILE A 26 0.68 8.04 -4.11
N ILE A 27 -0.08 7.01 -3.75
CA ILE A 27 -1.26 6.55 -4.49
C ILE A 27 -2.48 6.75 -3.60
N GLU A 28 -3.43 7.54 -4.08
CA GLU A 28 -4.73 7.77 -3.43
C GLU A 28 -5.67 6.59 -3.78
N LEU A 29 -6.11 5.83 -2.77
CA LEU A 29 -6.89 4.59 -2.94
C LEU A 29 -8.33 4.84 -3.41
N ASN A 30 -8.85 6.05 -3.23
CA ASN A 30 -10.15 6.47 -3.76
C ASN A 30 -10.13 6.69 -5.29
N GLU A 31 -8.96 6.90 -5.89
CA GLU A 31 -8.77 6.98 -7.35
C GLU A 31 -8.57 5.59 -8.00
N VAL A 32 -8.53 4.54 -7.18
CA VAL A 32 -8.29 3.17 -7.62
C VAL A 32 -9.59 2.38 -7.59
N MET A 33 -10.11 2.08 -8.79
CA MET A 33 -11.39 1.39 -8.97
C MET A 33 -11.35 -0.12 -8.71
N THR A 34 -10.22 -0.79 -8.99
CA THR A 34 -10.10 -2.25 -8.91
C THR A 34 -8.73 -2.67 -8.38
N THR A 35 -8.64 -3.90 -7.89
CA THR A 35 -7.35 -4.49 -7.46
C THR A 35 -6.33 -4.54 -8.61
N ASN A 36 -6.76 -4.79 -9.85
CA ASN A 36 -5.86 -4.81 -11.00
C ASN A 36 -5.33 -3.41 -11.33
N HIS A 37 -6.18 -2.37 -11.27
CA HIS A 37 -5.75 -0.98 -11.46
C HIS A 37 -4.71 -0.55 -10.41
N LEU A 38 -4.85 -1.05 -9.17
CA LEU A 38 -3.84 -0.85 -8.13
C LEU A 38 -2.49 -1.44 -8.53
N PHE A 39 -2.49 -2.68 -9.01
CA PHE A 39 -1.27 -3.39 -9.40
C PHE A 39 -0.60 -2.76 -10.63
N GLU A 40 -1.38 -2.22 -11.57
CA GLU A 40 -0.87 -1.45 -12.70
C GLU A 40 -0.15 -0.18 -12.23
N LYS A 41 -0.74 0.59 -11.30
CA LYS A 41 -0.08 1.78 -10.72
C LYS A 41 1.19 1.43 -9.95
N LEU A 42 1.20 0.31 -9.24
CA LEU A 42 2.38 -0.16 -8.49
C LEU A 42 3.42 -0.82 -9.41
N ALA A 43 3.01 -1.27 -10.60
CA ALA A 43 3.77 -2.19 -11.46
C ALA A 43 4.20 -3.49 -10.75
N MET A 44 3.47 -3.91 -9.71
CA MET A 44 3.77 -5.09 -8.89
C MET A 44 2.55 -5.57 -8.10
N VAL A 45 2.58 -6.84 -7.69
CA VAL A 45 1.53 -7.50 -6.88
C VAL A 45 2.07 -7.74 -5.47
N PRO A 46 1.36 -7.35 -4.40
CA PRO A 46 1.80 -7.59 -3.03
C PRO A 46 1.68 -9.06 -2.66
N ASP A 47 2.66 -9.57 -1.91
CA ASP A 47 2.64 -10.94 -1.39
C ASP A 47 1.74 -11.06 -0.17
N ARG A 48 1.77 -10.05 0.70
CA ARG A 48 1.04 -10.06 1.98
C ARG A 48 0.92 -8.66 2.58
N LEU A 49 0.02 -8.52 3.54
CA LEU A 49 -0.07 -7.37 4.43
C LEU A 49 0.62 -7.71 5.76
N GLU A 50 1.49 -6.82 6.24
CA GLU A 50 2.20 -6.97 7.50
C GLU A 50 1.98 -5.76 8.40
N TYR A 51 1.73 -6.02 9.69
CA TYR A 51 1.68 -4.98 10.71
C TYR A 51 2.99 -5.00 11.51
N TYR A 52 3.62 -3.84 11.64
CA TYR A 52 4.86 -3.68 12.40
C TYR A 52 4.54 -2.96 13.71
N PRO A 53 4.49 -3.68 14.86
CA PRO A 53 4.01 -3.11 16.12
C PRO A 53 4.82 -1.90 16.61
N PHE A 54 6.14 -1.91 16.42
CA PHE A 54 7.01 -0.80 16.83
C PHE A 54 6.78 0.48 16.03
N GLU A 55 6.37 0.35 14.77
CA GLU A 55 6.07 1.50 13.91
C GLU A 55 4.60 1.92 14.02
N ALA A 56 3.77 1.06 14.63
CA ALA A 56 2.30 1.16 14.67
C ALA A 56 1.67 1.33 13.28
N LYS A 57 2.31 0.77 12.24
CA LYS A 57 1.96 1.00 10.83
C LYS A 57 1.77 -0.32 10.07
N PRO A 58 0.68 -0.43 9.28
CA PRO A 58 0.49 -1.52 8.33
C PRO A 58 1.20 -1.25 7.00
N TYR A 59 1.72 -2.31 6.38
CA TYR A 59 2.42 -2.25 5.11
C TYR A 59 1.93 -3.33 4.16
N LEU A 60 1.85 -3.01 2.87
CA LEU A 60 1.89 -4.01 1.81
C LEU A 60 3.34 -4.42 1.58
N LEU A 61 3.62 -5.72 1.65
CA LEU A 61 4.94 -6.28 1.42
C LEU A 61 5.02 -6.90 0.03
N PHE A 62 6.09 -6.57 -0.69
CA PHE A 62 6.42 -7.12 -2.01
C PHE A 62 7.79 -7.79 -1.94
N ILE A 63 7.90 -9.03 -2.41
CA ILE A 63 9.10 -9.86 -2.36
C ILE A 63 9.54 -10.14 -3.79
N ILE A 64 10.67 -9.55 -4.19
CA ILE A 64 11.25 -9.75 -5.52
C ILE A 64 12.62 -10.40 -5.34
N GLY A 65 12.66 -11.71 -5.53
CA GLY A 65 13.84 -12.53 -5.22
C GLY A 65 14.18 -12.45 -3.74
N THR A 66 15.34 -11.90 -3.39
CA THR A 66 15.77 -11.68 -2.00
C THR A 66 15.41 -10.31 -1.45
N LYS A 67 14.89 -9.40 -2.29
CA LYS A 67 14.56 -8.02 -1.90
C LYS A 67 13.13 -7.92 -1.39
N ARG A 68 12.96 -7.12 -0.34
CA ARG A 68 11.66 -6.80 0.24
C ARG A 68 11.40 -5.31 0.07
N PHE A 69 10.23 -4.98 -0.46
CA PHE A 69 9.74 -3.61 -0.58
C PHE A 69 8.50 -3.47 0.28
N LYS A 70 8.43 -2.40 1.04
CA LYS A 70 7.30 -2.09 1.91
C LYS A 70 6.62 -0.84 1.39
N VAL A 71 5.31 -0.89 1.25
CA VAL A 71 4.49 0.27 0.92
C VAL A 71 3.58 0.54 2.10
N TYR A 72 3.68 1.74 2.67
CA TYR A 72 2.96 2.12 3.88
C TYR A 72 1.50 2.39 3.55
N LEU A 73 0.58 1.77 4.31
CA LEU A 73 -0.85 1.99 4.24
C LEU A 73 -1.26 3.07 5.25
N GLN A 74 -1.80 4.18 4.75
CA GLN A 74 -2.26 5.30 5.56
C GLN A 74 -3.78 5.32 5.67
N LYS A 75 -4.28 5.49 6.90
CA LYS A 75 -5.69 5.81 7.15
C LYS A 75 -5.88 7.33 7.03
N ASN A 76 -7.08 7.75 6.65
CA ASN A 76 -7.45 9.16 6.78
C ASN A 76 -7.33 9.57 8.26
N PRO A 77 -6.77 10.76 8.56
CA PRO A 77 -6.83 11.27 9.92
C PRO A 77 -8.30 11.43 10.30
N THR A 78 -8.73 10.71 11.34
CA THR A 78 -10.03 10.93 11.96
C THR A 78 -10.02 12.35 12.51
N ILE A 79 -10.86 13.21 11.95
CA ILE A 79 -11.07 14.59 12.40
C ILE A 79 -11.77 14.57 13.76
#